data_AF-A0A1V4PHV3-F1
#
_entry.id   AF-A0A1V4PHV3-F1
#
_cell.length_a   1.000
_cell.length_b   1.000
_cell.length_c   1.000
_cell.angle_alpha   90.00
_cell.angle_beta   90.00
_cell.angle_gamma   90.00
#
_symmetry.space_group_name_H-M   'P 1'
#
loop_
_entity.id
_entity.type
_entity.pdbx_description
1 polymer ?
#
loop_
_entity_poly.entity_id
_entity_poly.type
_entity_poly.pdbx_seq_one_letter_code
_entity_poly.pdbx_strand_id
1 'polypeptide(L)'
;MIKNGARLQSQVCDTQVIVVRSADSLHDLRVGGAPVVPVGGDVDAGLTIDPDLSDGTLMGKRYVDDSGAEVLVTKAGAGTLSVGSTPLTVKEAKPLPASD
;
A
#
# COMPACT_ATOMS: atom_id res chain seq x y z
N MET A 1 -2.66 -4.60 15.52
CA MET A 1 -3.55 -4.17 14.41
C MET A 1 -3.20 -2.75 14.01
N ILE A 2 -2.90 -2.53 12.73
CA ILE A 2 -2.68 -1.18 12.18
C ILE A 2 -3.98 -0.38 12.28
N LYS A 3 -3.94 0.90 12.65
CA LYS A 3 -5.16 1.70 12.85
C LYS A 3 -5.54 2.47 11.57
N ASN A 4 -6.83 2.78 11.41
CA ASN A 4 -7.27 3.75 10.41
C ASN A 4 -6.53 5.08 10.63
N GLY A 5 -6.14 5.73 9.53
CA GLY A 5 -5.33 6.95 9.53
C GLY A 5 -3.83 6.73 9.76
N ALA A 6 -3.37 5.50 10.02
CA ALA A 6 -1.94 5.22 10.11
C ALA A 6 -1.23 5.58 8.80
N ARG A 7 -0.10 6.28 8.91
CA ARG A 7 0.75 6.68 7.78
C ARG A 7 1.96 5.76 7.74
N LEU A 8 2.12 5.07 6.62
CA LEU A 8 3.17 4.05 6.44
C LEU A 8 4.01 4.39 5.21
N GLN A 9 5.28 4.01 5.24
CA GLN A 9 6.23 4.16 4.15
C GLN A 9 6.86 2.83 3.79
N SER A 10 7.18 2.68 2.50
CA SER A 10 8.07 1.65 2.01
C SER A 10 9.47 1.83 2.59
N GLN A 11 10.17 0.71 2.77
CA GLN A 11 11.59 0.72 3.13
C GLN A 11 12.50 0.67 1.89
N VAL A 12 11.96 0.28 0.73
CA VAL A 12 12.74 -0.03 -0.48
C VAL A 12 12.49 0.93 -1.64
N CYS A 13 11.54 1.85 -1.51
CA CYS A 13 11.23 2.88 -2.50
C CYS A 13 10.44 4.05 -1.90
N ASP A 14 9.97 4.97 -2.73
CA ASP A 14 9.27 6.20 -2.31
C ASP A 14 7.81 6.02 -1.86
N THR A 15 7.21 4.84 -2.02
CA THR A 15 5.79 4.63 -1.74
C THR A 15 5.43 5.01 -0.31
N GLN A 16 4.43 5.88 -0.14
CA GLN A 16 3.78 6.15 1.15
C GLN A 16 2.28 5.98 1.03
N VAL A 17 1.66 5.46 2.10
CA VAL A 17 0.22 5.22 2.16
C VAL A 17 -0.40 5.72 3.46
N ILE A 18 -1.71 5.97 3.41
CA ILE A 18 -2.57 6.15 4.58
C ILE A 18 -3.58 5.01 4.62
N VAL A 19 -3.74 4.38 5.78
CA VAL A 19 -4.77 3.36 5.99
C VAL A 19 -6.14 4.03 6.03
N VAL A 20 -6.99 3.69 5.08
CA VAL A 20 -8.39 4.15 5.03
C VAL A 20 -9.27 3.23 5.87
N ARG A 21 -9.10 1.91 5.70
CA ARG A 21 -9.84 0.87 6.40
C ARG A 21 -8.88 -0.22 6.82
N SER A 22 -8.80 -0.45 8.12
CA SER A 22 -7.97 -1.50 8.69
C SER A 22 -8.67 -2.85 8.62
N ALA A 23 -7.85 -3.89 8.43
CA ALA A 23 -8.18 -5.30 8.60
C ALA A 23 -6.93 -6.02 9.16
N ASP A 24 -7.11 -7.24 9.67
CA ASP A 24 -6.00 -8.01 10.26
C ASP A 24 -4.90 -8.36 9.24
N SER A 25 -5.25 -8.46 7.95
CA SER A 25 -4.30 -8.68 6.86
C SER A 25 -3.19 -7.63 6.79
N LEU A 26 -3.47 -6.39 7.20
CA LEU A 26 -2.50 -5.29 7.16
C LEU A 26 -1.32 -5.49 8.11
N HIS A 27 -1.36 -6.46 9.04
CA HIS A 27 -0.18 -6.80 9.84
C HIS A 27 1.01 -7.25 8.98
N ASP A 28 0.77 -7.76 7.78
CA ASP A 28 1.79 -8.13 6.81
C ASP A 28 1.69 -7.28 5.53
N LEU A 29 1.32 -5.99 5.67
CA LEU A 29 1.35 -5.04 4.57
C LEU A 29 2.80 -4.79 4.12
N ARG A 30 3.05 -4.90 2.83
CA ARG A 30 4.36 -4.77 2.21
C ARG A 30 4.34 -3.84 1.01
N VAL A 31 5.51 -3.31 0.67
CA VAL A 31 5.78 -2.64 -0.60
C VAL A 31 7.07 -3.23 -1.18
N GLY A 32 7.02 -3.72 -2.41
CA GLY A 32 8.21 -4.25 -3.08
C GLY A 32 8.83 -5.45 -2.37
N GLY A 33 8.00 -6.28 -1.73
CA GLY A 33 8.43 -7.45 -0.96
C GLY A 33 8.87 -7.16 0.49
N ALA A 34 9.07 -5.90 0.86
CA ALA A 34 9.50 -5.49 2.20
C ALA A 34 8.33 -5.01 3.08
N PRO A 35 8.32 -5.29 4.40
CA PRO A 35 7.29 -4.78 5.30
C PRO A 35 7.31 -3.26 5.34
N VAL A 36 6.14 -2.64 5.48
CA VAL A 36 6.06 -1.18 5.65
C VAL A 36 6.36 -0.76 7.09
N VAL A 37 6.84 0.46 7.26
CA VAL A 37 7.11 1.06 8.58
C VAL A 37 6.34 2.38 8.73
N PRO A 38 6.12 2.91 9.94
CA PRO A 38 5.56 4.25 10.11
C PRO A 38 6.39 5.31 9.36
N VAL A 39 5.73 6.32 8.80
CA VAL A 39 6.44 7.45 8.17
C VAL A 39 7.37 8.11 9.21
N GLY A 40 8.65 8.26 8.85
CA GLY A 40 9.69 8.80 9.75
C GLY A 40 10.28 7.79 10.74
N GLY A 41 9.87 6.52 10.68
CA GLY A 41 10.52 5.43 11.40
C GLY A 41 11.81 4.97 10.72
N ASP A 42 12.56 4.11 11.41
CA ASP A 42 13.79 3.52 10.91
C ASP A 42 13.51 2.64 9.68
N VAL A 43 14.37 2.76 8.67
CA VAL A 43 14.35 1.95 7.45
C VAL A 43 15.58 1.07 7.41
N ASP A 44 15.40 -0.20 7.04
CA ASP A 44 16.52 -1.11 6.83
C ASP A 44 17.15 -0.88 5.45
N ALA A 45 18.36 -0.32 5.43
CA ALA A 45 19.12 -0.03 4.22
C ALA A 45 19.63 -1.29 3.48
N GLY A 46 19.56 -2.47 4.10
CA GLY A 46 19.91 -3.74 3.48
C GLY A 46 18.79 -4.33 2.62
N LEU A 47 17.56 -3.82 2.73
CA LEU A 47 16.42 -4.30 1.93
C LEU A 47 16.46 -3.71 0.52
N THR A 48 16.13 -4.55 -0.45
CA THR A 48 15.97 -4.15 -1.85
C THR A 48 14.59 -4.52 -2.35
N ILE A 49 14.14 -3.82 -3.38
CA ILE A 49 12.89 -4.17 -4.06
C ILE A 49 12.97 -5.59 -4.64
N ASP A 50 11.93 -6.38 -4.39
CA ASP A 50 11.74 -7.65 -5.09
C ASP A 50 11.33 -7.37 -6.55
N PRO A 51 12.09 -7.86 -7.56
CA PRO A 51 11.78 -7.66 -8.96
C PRO A 51 10.36 -8.10 -9.36
N ASP A 52 9.84 -9.16 -8.75
CA ASP A 52 8.48 -9.67 -9.03
C ASP A 52 7.38 -8.84 -8.36
N LEU A 53 7.76 -7.87 -7.51
CA LEU A 53 6.87 -6.92 -6.85
C LEU A 53 7.30 -5.48 -7.15
N SER A 54 7.66 -5.20 -8.41
CA SER A 54 8.17 -3.91 -8.86
C SER A 54 7.29 -3.16 -9.89
N ASP A 55 5.98 -3.44 -9.89
CA ASP A 55 5.02 -2.82 -10.82
C ASP A 55 4.61 -1.39 -10.44
N GLY A 56 5.03 -0.93 -9.26
CA GLY A 56 4.80 0.41 -8.76
C GLY A 56 3.44 0.67 -8.14
N THR A 57 3.28 1.91 -7.66
CA THR A 57 2.05 2.42 -7.06
C THR A 57 1.57 3.70 -7.72
N LEU A 58 0.25 3.90 -7.74
CA LEU A 58 -0.38 5.08 -8.33
C LEU A 58 -0.83 6.06 -7.25
N MET A 59 -0.26 7.27 -7.25
CA MET A 59 -0.65 8.34 -6.33
C MET A 59 -2.15 8.65 -6.43
N GLY A 60 -2.81 8.82 -5.28
CA GLY A 60 -4.24 9.14 -5.18
C GLY A 60 -5.17 7.94 -5.41
N LYS A 61 -4.65 6.75 -5.73
CA LYS A 61 -5.45 5.53 -5.87
C LYS A 61 -5.57 4.79 -4.54
N ARG A 62 -6.72 4.15 -4.37
CA ARG A 62 -7.03 3.27 -3.25
C ARG A 62 -6.71 1.84 -3.66
N TYR A 63 -6.01 1.12 -2.80
CA TYR A 63 -5.67 -0.29 -2.97
C TYR A 63 -6.38 -1.10 -1.90
N VAL A 64 -6.93 -2.26 -2.28
CA VAL A 64 -7.70 -3.14 -1.41
C VAL A 64 -7.24 -4.59 -1.52
N ASP A 65 -7.48 -5.35 -0.45
CA ASP A 65 -7.42 -6.80 -0.48
C ASP A 65 -8.84 -7.39 -0.39
N ASP A 66 -8.91 -8.73 -0.41
CA ASP A 66 -10.17 -9.47 -0.29
C ASP A 66 -10.71 -9.52 1.15
N SER A 67 -9.90 -9.16 2.15
CA SER A 67 -10.33 -9.12 3.56
C SER A 67 -11.00 -7.80 3.95
N GLY A 68 -10.99 -6.81 3.05
CA GLY A 68 -11.61 -5.51 3.24
C GLY A 68 -10.64 -4.45 3.76
N ALA A 69 -9.33 -4.69 3.75
CA ALA A 69 -8.34 -3.64 3.97
C ALA A 69 -8.41 -2.60 2.83
N GLU A 70 -8.17 -1.34 3.15
CA GLU A 70 -8.08 -0.27 2.16
C GLU A 70 -6.99 0.73 2.54
N VAL A 71 -6.08 1.01 1.60
CA VAL A 71 -5.02 2.01 1.74
C VAL A 71 -5.05 3.01 0.58
N LEU A 72 -4.75 4.28 0.86
CA LEU A 72 -4.62 5.33 -0.14
C LEU A 72 -3.14 5.65 -0.34
N VAL A 73 -2.65 5.61 -1.58
CA VAL A 73 -1.28 6.01 -1.91
C VAL A 73 -1.16 7.54 -1.89
N THR A 74 -0.28 8.05 -1.04
CA THR A 74 -0.01 9.50 -0.90
C THR A 74 1.32 9.93 -1.53
N LYS A 75 2.24 8.98 -1.77
CA LYS A 75 3.45 9.17 -2.57
C LYS A 75 3.66 7.91 -3.41
N ALA A 76 3.84 8.06 -4.72
CA ALA A 76 4.09 6.94 -5.63
C ALA A 76 5.54 6.45 -5.52
N GLY A 77 5.76 5.19 -5.84
CA GLY A 77 7.07 4.54 -5.85
C GLY A 77 7.06 3.28 -6.71
N ALA A 78 8.23 2.66 -6.88
CA ALA A 78 8.43 1.53 -7.79
C ALA A 78 7.93 0.17 -7.26
N GLY A 79 7.69 0.02 -5.96
CA GLY A 79 7.25 -1.26 -5.39
C GLY A 79 5.75 -1.49 -5.51
N THR A 80 5.34 -2.73 -5.74
CA THR A 80 3.96 -3.21 -5.68
C THR A 80 3.48 -3.29 -4.22
N LEU A 81 2.28 -2.82 -3.93
CA LEU A 81 1.62 -3.02 -2.64
C LEU A 81 1.08 -4.45 -2.53
N SER A 82 1.35 -5.12 -1.42
CA SER A 82 0.92 -6.50 -1.17
C SER A 82 0.61 -6.78 0.29
N VAL A 83 -0.17 -7.82 0.57
CA VAL A 83 -0.23 -8.49 1.88
C VAL A 83 0.51 -9.81 1.74
N GLY A 84 1.59 -9.98 2.51
CA GLY A 84 2.54 -11.08 2.28
C GLY A 84 3.09 -11.01 0.86
N SER A 85 2.81 -12.03 0.04
CA SER A 85 3.17 -12.08 -1.39
C SER A 85 2.00 -11.77 -2.33
N THR A 86 0.80 -11.47 -1.82
CA THR A 86 -0.40 -11.27 -2.64
C THR A 86 -0.57 -9.78 -2.96
N PRO A 87 -0.49 -9.35 -4.23
CA PRO A 87 -0.67 -7.95 -4.62
C PRO A 87 -2.06 -7.41 -4.27
N LEU A 88 -2.12 -6.16 -3.82
CA LEU A 88 -3.37 -5.44 -3.65
C LEU A 88 -3.91 -4.98 -5.00
N THR A 89 -5.24 -4.86 -5.09
CA THR A 89 -5.91 -4.39 -6.32
C THR A 89 -6.31 -2.93 -6.19
N VAL A 90 -6.26 -2.18 -7.29
CA VAL A 90 -6.76 -0.81 -7.31
C VAL A 90 -8.28 -0.85 -7.20
N LYS A 91 -8.83 -0.19 -6.18
CA LYS A 91 -10.26 0.03 -6.03
C LYS A 91 -10.70 1.07 -7.05
N GLU A 92 -11.32 0.60 -8.12
CA GLU A 92 -11.94 1.47 -9.10
C GLU A 92 -13.10 2.26 -8.46
N ALA A 93 -13.20 3.53 -8.83
CA ALA A 93 -14.40 4.29 -8.52
C ALA A 93 -15.54 3.70 -9.32
N LYS A 94 -16.66 3.36 -8.67
CA LYS A 94 -17.89 3.13 -9.40
C LYS A 94 -18.21 4.43 -10.16
N PRO A 95 -18.45 4.38 -11.48
CA PRO A 95 -18.91 5.54 -12.21
C PRO A 95 -20.11 6.13 -11.47
N LEU A 96 -20.06 7.42 -11.20
CA LEU A 96 -21.27 8.11 -10.75
C LEU A 96 -22.30 7.97 -11.87
N PRO A 97 -23.59 7.69 -11.56
CA PRO A 97 -24.62 7.76 -12.57
C PRO A 97 -24.54 9.15 -13.21
N ALA A 98 -24.43 9.20 -14.53
CA ALA A 98 -24.42 10.46 -15.26
C ALA A 98 -25.69 11.24 -14.88
N SER A 99 -25.54 12.49 -14.45
CA SER A 99 -26.67 13.39 -14.28
C SER A 99 -27.06 13.91 -15.67
N ASP A 100 -28.26 13.56 -16.11
CA ASP A 100 -28.96 14.16 -17.26
C ASP A 100 -29.82 15.35 -16.77
#